data_AF-A0A7J4TNA6-F1
#
_entry.id   AF-A0A7J4TNA6-F1
#
_cell.length_a   1.000
_cell.length_b   1.000
_cell.length_c   1.000
_cell.angle_alpha   90.00
_cell.angle_beta   90.00
_cell.angle_gamma   90.00
#
_symmetry.space_group_name_H-M   'P 1'
#
loop_
_entity.id
_entity.type
_entity.pdbx_description
1 polymer ?
#
loop_
_entity_poly.entity_id
_entity_poly.type
_entity_poly.pdbx_seq_one_letter_code
_entity_poly.pdbx_strand_id
1 'polypeptide(L)'
;MGRKRWTPERQRTLKEADWIVGWLRQNGPATTRSIIQAMNTEGIELRANVLNKALRKSPFIVHCGYQELEGVELSLWDFDRSAPSTTETQSN
;
A
#
# COMPACT_ATOMS: atom_id res chain seq x y z
N MET A 1 20.24 14.37 23.23
CA MET A 1 20.58 13.86 21.88
C MET A 1 20.86 12.37 22.03
N GLY A 2 20.29 11.42 21.32
CA GLY A 2 19.52 11.47 20.09
C GLY A 2 19.86 10.23 19.26
N ARG A 3 19.20 9.10 19.52
CA ARG A 3 19.04 8.02 18.54
C ARG A 3 17.66 7.43 18.80
N LYS A 4 16.64 7.94 18.09
CA LYS A 4 15.33 7.28 18.02
C LYS A 4 15.58 5.92 17.38
N ARG A 5 15.85 4.92 18.23
CA ARG A 5 16.06 3.53 17.84
C ARG A 5 14.74 3.09 17.23
N TRP A 6 14.74 2.88 15.92
CA TRP A 6 13.57 2.35 15.24
C TRP A 6 13.27 0.99 15.88
N THR A 7 12.12 0.88 16.53
CA THR A 7 11.69 -0.41 17.07
C THR A 7 11.50 -1.37 15.89
N PRO A 8 11.84 -2.67 16.06
CA PRO A 8 11.70 -3.66 15.00
C PRO A 8 10.27 -3.74 14.45
N GLU A 9 9.27 -3.43 15.28
CA GLU A 9 7.86 -3.31 14.90
C GLU A 9 7.62 -2.19 13.87
N ARG A 10 8.25 -1.02 14.03
CA ARG A 10 8.12 0.08 13.06
C ARG A 10 8.75 -0.26 11.72
N GLN A 11 9.88 -0.96 11.72
CA GLN A 11 10.52 -1.39 10.47
C GLN A 11 9.69 -2.43 9.74
N ARG A 12 9.04 -3.36 10.45
CA ARG A 12 8.09 -4.30 9.85
C ARG A 12 6.92 -3.56 9.22
N THR A 13 6.28 -2.65 9.98
CA THR A 13 5.16 -1.84 9.47
C THR A 13 5.52 -1.06 8.22
N LEU A 14 6.74 -0.50 8.16
CA LEU A 14 7.21 0.19 6.96
C LEU A 14 7.44 -0.76 5.79
N LYS A 15 8.08 -1.92 6.00
CA LYS A 15 8.26 -2.93 4.95
C LYS A 15 6.93 -3.44 4.41
N GLU A 16 5.96 -3.68 5.29
CA GLU A 16 4.61 -4.09 4.92
C GLU A 16 3.92 -3.00 4.08
N ALA A 17 4.00 -1.74 4.53
CA ALA A 17 3.44 -0.60 3.80
C ALA A 17 4.10 -0.40 2.43
N ASP A 18 5.43 -0.50 2.36
CA ASP A 18 6.21 -0.39 1.13
C ASP A 18 5.83 -1.48 0.13
N TRP A 19 5.64 -2.72 0.61
CA TRP A 19 5.15 -3.82 -0.22
C TRP A 19 3.75 -3.54 -0.79
N ILE A 20 2.82 -3.04 0.03
CA ILE A 20 1.45 -2.69 -0.42
C ILE A 20 1.51 -1.62 -1.53
N VAL A 21 2.34 -0.59 -1.35
CA VAL A 21 2.55 0.47 -2.33
C VAL A 21 3.12 -0.09 -3.63
N GLY A 22 4.17 -0.93 -3.55
CA GLY A 22 4.78 -1.57 -4.70
C GLY A 22 3.85 -2.52 -5.44
N TRP A 23 2.98 -3.21 -4.72
CA TRP A 23 1.98 -4.11 -5.29
C TRP A 23 0.86 -3.33 -6.00
N LEU A 24 0.33 -2.26 -5.39
CA LEU A 24 -0.64 -1.35 -6.01
C LEU A 24 -0.07 -0.68 -7.27
N ARG A 25 1.21 -0.30 -7.25
CA ARG A 25 1.88 0.27 -8.42
C ARG A 25 1.92 -0.70 -9.61
N GLN A 26 2.11 -2.00 -9.34
CA GLN A 26 2.23 -3.03 -10.38
C GLN A 26 0.88 -3.58 -10.85
N ASN A 27 -0.07 -3.78 -9.92
CA ASN A 27 -1.37 -4.39 -10.20
C ASN A 27 -2.47 -3.36 -10.48
N GLY A 28 -2.26 -2.10 -10.09
CA GLY A 28 -3.22 -1.01 -10.23
C GLY A 28 -4.16 -0.85 -9.04
N PRO A 29 -5.30 -0.16 -9.21
CA PRO A 29 -6.24 0.11 -8.14
C PRO A 29 -6.83 -1.20 -7.62
N ALA A 30 -6.81 -1.38 -6.30
CA ALA A 30 -7.26 -2.59 -5.66
C ALA A 30 -8.04 -2.30 -4.37
N THR A 31 -8.95 -3.21 -4.05
CA THR A 31 -9.70 -3.13 -2.80
C THR A 31 -8.84 -3.59 -1.63
N THR A 32 -9.20 -3.14 -0.44
CA THR A 32 -8.63 -3.64 0.83
C THR A 32 -8.56 -5.18 0.85
N ARG A 33 -9.59 -5.87 0.35
CA ARG A 33 -9.67 -7.33 0.32
C ARG A 33 -8.69 -7.97 -0.67
N SER A 34 -8.56 -7.43 -1.88
CA SER A 34 -7.57 -7.89 -2.86
C SER A 34 -6.14 -7.76 -2.34
N ILE A 35 -5.83 -6.65 -1.65
CA ILE A 35 -4.52 -6.44 -1.02
C ILE A 35 -4.27 -7.49 0.06
N ILE A 36 -5.25 -7.72 0.95
CA ILE A 36 -5.16 -8.75 2.00
C ILE A 36 -4.91 -10.12 1.38
N GLN A 37 -5.63 -10.46 0.31
CA GLN A 37 -5.50 -11.74 -0.36
C GLN A 37 -4.10 -11.90 -0.98
N ALA A 38 -3.58 -10.89 -1.67
CA ALA A 38 -2.25 -10.91 -2.24
C ALA A 38 -1.16 -11.08 -1.17
N MET A 39 -1.28 -10.37 -0.03
CA MET A 39 -0.33 -10.53 1.08
C MET A 39 -0.38 -11.92 1.70
N ASN A 40 -1.58 -12.51 1.83
CA ASN A 40 -1.75 -13.86 2.34
C ASN A 40 -1.13 -14.90 1.39
N THR A 41 -1.30 -14.71 0.07
CA THR A 41 -0.66 -15.55 -0.95
C THR A 41 0.87 -15.52 -0.86
N GLU A 42 1.48 -14.36 -0.60
CA GLU A 42 2.93 -14.26 -0.38
C GLU A 42 3.40 -14.68 1.03
N GLY A 43 2.50 -15.15 1.90
CA GLY A 43 2.84 -15.56 3.27
C GLY A 43 3.24 -14.39 4.17
N ILE A 44 2.83 -13.16 3.84
CA ILE A 44 3.10 -11.98 4.66
C ILE A 44 1.99 -11.85 5.71
N GLU A 45 2.35 -11.94 6.99
CA GLU A 45 1.41 -11.74 8.11
C GLU A 45 0.93 -10.28 8.16
N LEU A 46 -0.15 -9.99 7.44
CA LEU A 46 -0.74 -8.68 7.41
C LEU A 46 -1.57 -8.39 8.65
N ARG A 47 -1.22 -7.32 9.36
CA ARG A 47 -2.04 -6.80 10.46
C ARG A 47 -3.01 -5.75 9.94
N ALA A 48 -4.29 -5.90 10.23
CA ALA A 48 -5.34 -4.93 9.85
C ALA A 48 -5.00 -3.49 10.27
N ASN A 49 -4.31 -3.32 11.40
CA ASN A 49 -3.87 -2.01 11.89
C ASN A 49 -2.70 -1.42 11.05
N VAL A 50 -1.83 -2.27 10.50
CA VAL A 50 -0.76 -1.85 9.57
C VAL A 50 -1.35 -1.49 8.23
N LEU A 51 -2.27 -2.29 7.70
CA LEU A 51 -2.99 -2.01 6.47
C LEU A 51 -3.70 -0.65 6.54
N ASN A 52 -4.52 -0.43 7.58
CA ASN A 52 -5.22 0.84 7.77
C ASN A 52 -4.24 2.03 7.86
N LYS A 53 -3.10 1.85 8.53
CA LYS A 53 -2.06 2.89 8.58
C LYS A 53 -1.40 3.12 7.22
N ALA A 54 -1.09 2.06 6.47
CA ALA A 54 -0.53 2.18 5.13
C ALA A 54 -1.50 2.92 4.23
N LEU A 55 -2.78 2.51 4.19
CA LEU A 55 -3.78 3.12 3.33
C LEU A 55 -4.10 4.58 3.73
N ARG A 56 -4.25 4.89 5.03
CA ARG A 56 -4.63 6.24 5.48
C ARG A 56 -3.48 7.21 5.70
N LYS A 57 -2.27 6.73 5.99
CA LYS A 57 -1.10 7.59 6.26
C LYS A 57 -0.07 7.60 5.14
N SER A 58 -0.16 6.70 4.17
CA SER A 58 0.78 6.74 3.05
C SER A 58 0.49 7.95 2.18
N PRO A 59 1.50 8.77 1.85
CA PRO A 59 1.35 9.83 0.87
C PRO A 59 1.27 9.29 -0.57
N PHE A 60 1.56 8.01 -0.79
CA PHE A 60 1.60 7.38 -2.10
C PHE A 60 0.33 6.60 -2.45
N ILE A 61 -0.60 6.44 -1.51
CA ILE A 61 -1.84 5.69 -1.72
C ILE A 61 -2.99 6.70 -1.64
N VAL A 62 -3.85 6.69 -2.65
CA VAL A 62 -5.03 7.54 -2.70
C VAL A 62 -6.28 6.68 -2.73
N HIS A 63 -7.32 7.18 -2.09
CA HIS A 63 -8.64 6.58 -2.16
C HIS A 63 -9.30 7.01 -3.46
N CYS A 64 -9.47 6.08 -4.41
CA CYS A 64 -10.03 6.38 -5.73
C CYS A 64 -11.55 6.17 -5.82
N GLY A 65 -12.17 5.53 -4.82
CA GLY A 65 -13.62 5.34 -4.80
C GLY A 65 -14.03 4.10 -4.03
N TYR A 66 -15.17 3.53 -4.40
CA TYR A 66 -15.70 2.30 -3.82
C TYR A 66 -15.94 1.29 -4.94
N GLN A 67 -15.73 0.02 -4.62
CA GLN A 67 -16.02 -1.10 -5.49
C GLN A 67 -16.95 -2.06 -4.77
N GLU A 68 -18.10 -2.33 -5.37
CA GLU A 68 -19.03 -3.32 -4.86
C GLU A 68 -18.51 -4.73 -5.17
N LEU A 69 -18.34 -5.54 -4.12
CA LEU A 69 -17.81 -6.88 -4.20
C LEU A 69 -18.69 -7.78 -3.33
N GLU A 70 -19.37 -8.74 -3.96
CA GLU A 70 -20.33 -9.64 -3.28
C GLU A 70 -21.44 -8.91 -2.51
N GLY A 71 -21.92 -7.77 -3.04
CA GLY A 71 -22.94 -6.94 -2.39
C GLY A 71 -22.43 -6.10 -1.22
N VAL A 72 -21.10 -6.01 -1.04
CA VAL A 72 -20.46 -5.15 -0.04
C VAL A 72 -19.63 -4.08 -0.75
N GLU A 73 -19.85 -2.82 -0.41
CA GLU A 73 -19.01 -1.72 -0.88
C GLU A 73 -17.67 -1.71 -0.16
N LEU A 74 -16.59 -1.92 -0.92
CA LEU A 74 -15.22 -1.88 -0.43
C LEU A 74 -14.50 -0.64 -0.95
N SER A 75 -13.76 0.03 -0.06
CA SER A 75 -12.88 1.13 -0.46
C SER A 75 -11.85 0.65 -1.49
N LEU A 76 -11.79 1.37 -2.60
CA LEU A 76 -10.85 1.17 -3.69
C LEU A 76 -9.67 2.14 -3.52
N TRP A 77 -8.47 1.57 -3.50
CA TRP A 77 -7.23 2.30 -3.28
C TRP A 77 -6.38 2.18 -4.54
N ASP A 78 -5.83 3.30 -4.97
CA ASP A 78 -4.86 3.32 -6.06
C ASP A 78 -3.54 3.90 -5.59
N PHE A 79 -2.49 3.57 -6.33
CA PHE A 79 -1.22 4.26 -6.18
C PHE A 79 -1.34 5.66 -6.79
N ASP A 80 -0.89 6.69 -6.08
CA ASP A 80 -0.84 8.05 -6.60
C ASP A 80 0.20 8.13 -7.72
N ARG A 81 -0.27 7.95 -8.96
CA ARG A 81 0.54 8.12 -10.18
C ARG A 81 0.77 9.60 -10.51
N SER A 82 0.14 10.51 -9.75
CA SER A 82 0.31 11.96 -9.87
C SER A 82 1.65 12.41 -9.29
N ALA A 83 2.22 11.66 -8.34
CA ALA A 83 3.62 11.78 -7.97
C ALA A 83 4.46 11.57 -9.23
N PRO A 84 5.30 12.54 -9.63
CA PRO A 84 6.12 12.39 -10.82
C PRO A 84 6.97 11.15 -10.63
N SER A 85 6.57 10.08 -11.30
CA SER A 85 7.46 8.96 -11.55
C SER A 85 8.59 9.61 -12.33
N THR A 86 9.75 9.78 -11.70
CA THR A 86 11.01 10.05 -12.40
C THR A 86 11.30 8.82 -13.25
N THR A 87 10.49 8.62 -14.28
CA THR A 87 10.83 7.86 -15.46
C THR A 87 11.60 8.87 -16.28
N GLU A 88 12.87 9.03 -15.92
CA GLU A 88 13.85 9.65 -16.77
C GLU A 88 13.92 8.76 -18.02
N THR A 89 13.11 9.09 -19.01
CA THR A 89 13.29 8.63 -20.38
C THR A 89 14.55 9.29 -20.90
N GLN A 90 15.72 8.75 -20.54
CA GLN A 90 16.92 8.91 -21.33
C GLN A 90 16.73 8.05 -22.59
N SER A 91 16.18 8.67 -23.63
CA SER A 91 16.39 8.24 -25.00
C SER A 91 17.62 8.97 -25.52
N ASN A 92 18.68 8.21 -25.82
CA ASN A 92 19.80 8.64 -26.67
C ASN A 92 20.01 7.58 -27.73
#